data_AF-A0ABD5S2U4-F1
#
_entry.id   AF-A0ABD5S2U4-F1
#
_cell.length_a   1.000
_cell.length_b   1.000
_cell.length_c   1.000
_cell.angle_alpha   90.00
_cell.angle_beta   90.00
_cell.angle_gamma   90.00
#
_symmetry.space_group_name_H-M   'P 1'
#
loop_
_entity.id
_entity.type
_entity.pdbx_description
1 polymer ?
#
loop_
_entity_poly.entity_id
_entity_poly.type
_entity_poly.pdbx_seq_one_letter_code
_entity_poly.pdbx_strand_id
1 'polypeptide(L)' 'MPRHRDAHPMTRSVWLKADDEVGDWTERKRRITAGLEAGVDWVLVDEADVARVRELG' A
#
# COMPACT_ATOMS: atom_id res chain seq x y z
N MET A 1 -18.35 37.26 -10.29
CA MET A 1 -17.96 36.46 -9.11
C MET A 1 -17.76 35.01 -9.54
N PRO A 2 -16.52 34.55 -9.79
CA PRO A 2 -16.29 33.15 -10.12
C PRO A 2 -16.43 32.33 -8.82
N ARG A 3 -17.33 31.34 -8.81
CA ARG A 3 -17.41 30.35 -7.74
C ARG A 3 -16.16 29.49 -7.83
N HIS A 4 -15.37 29.49 -6.76
CA HIS A 4 -14.30 28.54 -6.52
C HIS A 4 -14.88 27.12 -6.68
N ARG A 5 -14.54 26.44 -7.76
CA ARG A 5 -14.62 24.98 -7.79
C ARG A 5 -13.43 24.54 -6.96
N ASP A 6 -13.68 24.14 -5.72
CA ASP A 6 -12.75 23.31 -4.98
C ASP A 6 -12.71 21.95 -5.68
N ALA A 7 -11.98 21.91 -6.79
CA ALA A 7 -11.44 20.68 -7.31
C ALA A 7 -10.53 20.18 -6.20
N HIS A 8 -11.03 19.26 -5.38
CA HIS A 8 -10.18 18.42 -4.56
C HIS A 8 -9.08 17.93 -5.51
N PRO A 9 -7.80 18.23 -5.27
CA PRO A 9 -6.76 17.65 -6.10
C PRO A 9 -7.02 16.15 -6.05
N MET A 10 -7.31 15.53 -7.20
CA MET A 10 -7.57 14.09 -7.24
C MET A 10 -6.25 13.40 -6.90
N THR A 11 -6.02 13.20 -5.61
CA THR A 11 -4.87 12.45 -5.11
C THR A 11 -5.10 11.02 -5.49
N ARG A 12 -4.34 10.55 -6.49
CA ARG A 12 -4.33 9.14 -6.85
C ARG A 12 -3.73 8.39 -5.65
N SER A 13 -4.40 7.36 -5.17
CA SER A 13 -3.84 6.45 -4.18
C SER A 13 -3.27 5.22 -4.87
N VAL A 14 -2.04 4.85 -4.53
CA VAL A 14 -1.33 3.68 -5.05
C VAL A 14 -1.46 2.56 -4.03
N TRP A 15 -1.93 1.41 -4.50
CA TRP A 15 -2.16 0.22 -3.68
C TRP A 15 -1.23 -0.92 -4.10
N LEU A 16 -0.67 -1.62 -3.11
CA LEU A 16 0.14 -2.82 -3.31
C LEU A 16 -0.58 -4.05 -2.76
N LYS A 17 -0.85 -5.04 -3.61
CA LYS A 17 -1.31 -6.38 -3.18
C LYS A 17 -0.10 -7.24 -2.81
N ALA A 18 -0.15 -7.82 -1.62
CA ALA A 18 0.87 -8.69 -1.02
C ALA A 18 0.23 -9.77 -0.12
N ASP A 19 -0.91 -10.31 -0.55
CA ASP A 19 -1.57 -11.47 0.05
C ASP A 19 -0.97 -12.80 -0.44
N ASP A 20 -1.46 -13.91 0.09
CA ASP A 20 -1.00 -15.28 -0.16
C ASP A 20 -0.96 -15.70 -1.64
N GLU A 21 -1.75 -15.07 -2.51
CA GLU A 21 -1.70 -15.25 -3.97
C GLU A 21 -0.37 -14.77 -4.59
N VAL A 22 0.35 -13.86 -3.92
CA VAL A 22 1.62 -13.33 -4.39
C VAL A 22 2.77 -14.30 -4.15
N GLY A 23 2.63 -15.21 -3.18
CA GLY A 23 3.62 -16.23 -2.87
C GLY A 23 3.91 -16.34 -1.37
N ASP A 24 5.03 -17.00 -1.06
CA ASP A 24 5.42 -17.20 0.33
C ASP A 24 5.76 -15.88 1.04
N TRP A 25 5.94 -15.95 2.35
CA TRP A 25 6.27 -14.77 3.15
C TRP A 25 7.56 -14.07 2.71
N THR A 26 8.55 -14.79 2.20
CA THR A 26 9.82 -14.19 1.73
C THR A 26 9.58 -13.31 0.51
N GLU A 27 8.76 -13.78 -0.43
CA GLU A 27 8.39 -13.05 -1.64
C GLU A 27 7.49 -11.86 -1.32
N ARG A 28 6.49 -12.06 -0.45
CA ARG A 28 5.63 -10.99 0.07
C ARG A 28 6.44 -9.90 0.77
N LYS A 29 7.36 -10.28 1.68
CA LYS A 29 8.22 -9.33 2.41
C LYS A 29 9.04 -8.45 1.47
N ARG A 30 9.70 -9.04 0.45
CA ARG A 30 10.47 -8.25 -0.53
C ARG A 30 9.59 -7.23 -1.25
N ARG A 31 8.39 -7.65 -1.65
CA ARG A 31 7.44 -6.79 -2.37
C ARG A 31 6.92 -5.66 -1.49
N ILE A 32 6.59 -5.94 -0.23
CA ILE A 32 6.13 -4.96 0.76
C ILE A 32 7.20 -3.91 1.00
N THR A 33 8.45 -4.32 1.26
CA THR A 33 9.57 -3.39 1.44
C THR A 33 9.76 -2.49 0.21
N ALA A 34 9.78 -3.08 -1.00
CA ALA A 34 9.91 -2.30 -2.23
C ALA A 34 8.74 -1.33 -2.45
N GLY A 35 7.52 -1.70 -2.08
CA GLY A 35 6.36 -0.82 -2.15
C GLY A 35 6.43 0.34 -1.18
N LEU A 36 6.81 0.07 0.07
CA LEU A 36 7.00 1.10 1.09
C LEU A 36 8.09 2.10 0.67
N GLU A 37 9.21 1.62 0.13
CA GLU A 37 10.28 2.47 -0.43
C GLU A 37 9.83 3.27 -1.67
N ALA A 38 8.89 2.74 -2.46
CA ALA A 38 8.33 3.40 -3.64
C ALA A 38 7.22 4.42 -3.31
N GLY A 39 6.82 4.54 -2.04
CA GLY A 39 5.81 5.49 -1.60
C GLY A 39 4.37 5.05 -1.92
N VAL A 40 4.07 3.75 -1.83
CA VAL A 40 2.69 3.28 -1.90
C VAL A 40 1.89 3.81 -0.70
N ASP A 41 0.63 4.17 -0.93
CA ASP A 41 -0.24 4.69 0.13
C ASP A 41 -0.78 3.55 1.01
N TRP A 42 -1.03 2.37 0.42
CA TRP A 42 -1.65 1.24 1.11
C TRP A 42 -1.07 -0.10 0.65
N VAL A 43 -0.90 -1.02 1.61
CA VAL A 43 -0.51 -2.41 1.36
C VAL A 43 -1.65 -3.33 1.82
N LEU A 44 -2.13 -4.18 0.91
CA LEU A 44 -3.14 -5.19 1.17
C LEU A 44 -2.46 -6.53 1.44
N VAL A 45 -2.69 -7.06 2.64
CA VAL A 45 -2.16 -8.34 3.12
C VAL A 45 -3.25 -9.14 3.81
N ASP A 46 -3.02 -10.43 3.97
CA ASP A 46 -3.85 -11.30 4.79
C ASP A 46 -3.83 -10.87 6.26
N GLU A 47 -4.94 -11.10 6.95
CA GLU A 47 -5.09 -10.75 8.37
C GLU A 47 -3.97 -11.35 9.24
N ALA A 48 -3.55 -12.58 8.93
CA ALA A 48 -2.49 -13.29 9.64
C ALA A 48 -1.11 -12.60 9.54
N ASP A 49 -0.88 -11.83 8.49
CA ASP A 49 0.40 -11.17 8.22
C ASP A 49 0.44 -9.70 8.65
N VAL A 50 -0.70 -9.11 9.04
CA VAL A 50 -0.80 -7.72 9.50
C VAL A 50 0.18 -7.41 10.64
N ALA A 51 0.27 -8.28 11.64
CA ALA A 51 1.17 -8.10 12.77
C ALA A 51 2.64 -8.04 12.33
N ARG A 52 3.02 -8.90 11.38
CA ARG A 52 4.38 -8.99 10.87
C ARG A 52 4.74 -7.82 9.95
N VAL A 53 3.78 -7.30 9.18
CA VAL A 53 3.98 -6.12 8.33
C VAL A 53 4.20 -4.86 9.16
N ARG A 54 3.49 -4.70 10.29
CA ARG A 54 3.70 -3.59 11.22
C ARG A 54 5.10 -3.54 11.84
N GLU A 55 5.82 -4.67 11.88
CA GLU A 55 7.21 -4.72 12.36
C GLU A 55 8.23 -4.31 11.28
N LEU A 56 7.82 -4.24 10.01
CA LEU A 56 8.70 -3.92 8.88
C LEU A 56 8.82 -2.42 8.60
N GLY A 57 7.88 -1.60 9.07
CA GLY A 57 7.82 -0.15 8.83
C GLY A 57 6.80 0.53 9.71
#